data_AF-A0A259GDJ0-F1
#
_entry.id   AF-A0A259GDJ0-F1
#
_cell.length_a   1.000
_cell.length_b   1.000
_cell.length_c   1.000
_cell.angle_alpha   90.00
_cell.angle_beta   90.00
_cell.angle_gamma   90.00
#
_symmetry.space_group_name_H-M   'P 1'
#
loop_
_entity.id
_entity.type
_entity.pdbx_description
1 polymer ?
#
loop_
_entity_poly.entity_id
_entity_poly.type
_entity_poly.pdbx_seq_one_letter_code
_entity_poly.pdbx_strand_id
1 'polypeptide(L)'
;MRSTAQSALNQPAAEAGDPSAFLTDIKTLRARARQQIDEGAVTHDYGLNAEVAVSVLNAALATELICTLRYRQHAVMAKGIHAEPIAQEFLVHSNEELAHADLLAKRIVQLGGKPEMEPAKLGQRSHSEYTTCDTLEEMIRENLVAERIAIESYREMISYFAQYDPTTRTMLEGILAIEEDHADELADLLHA
;
A
#
# COMPACT_ATOMS: atom_id res chain seq x y z
N MET A 1 28.14 -5.93 -78.07
CA MET A 1 28.08 -4.48 -77.74
C MET A 1 27.01 -4.27 -76.67
N ARG A 2 27.42 -3.68 -75.53
CA ARG A 2 26.63 -2.95 -74.51
C ARG A 2 25.47 -3.70 -73.81
N SER A 3 25.55 -4.05 -72.52
CA SER A 3 25.56 -3.20 -71.29
C SER A 3 24.19 -2.61 -70.94
N THR A 4 23.60 -3.09 -69.84
CA THR A 4 22.98 -2.32 -68.72
C THR A 4 22.43 -3.33 -67.70
N ALA A 5 23.06 -3.52 -66.54
CA ALA A 5 22.99 -2.71 -65.31
C ALA A 5 21.72 -3.01 -64.47
N GLN A 6 21.99 -3.60 -63.30
CA GLN A 6 21.14 -3.78 -62.12
C GLN A 6 20.16 -2.63 -61.87
N SER A 7 18.91 -2.97 -61.57
CA SER A 7 18.01 -2.11 -60.79
C SER A 7 17.58 -2.90 -59.55
N ALA A 8 18.30 -2.69 -58.45
CA ALA A 8 17.83 -3.00 -57.12
C ALA A 8 16.78 -1.95 -56.76
N LEU A 9 15.50 -2.35 -56.69
CA LEU A 9 14.43 -1.50 -56.22
C LEU A 9 14.48 -1.43 -54.70
N ASN A 10 15.03 -0.30 -54.27
CA ASN A 10 14.94 0.35 -52.98
C ASN A 10 13.50 0.26 -52.42
N GLN A 11 13.28 -0.58 -51.40
CA GLN A 11 12.09 -0.46 -50.55
C GLN A 11 12.33 0.72 -49.59
N PRO A 12 11.35 1.62 -49.37
CA PRO A 12 11.49 2.65 -48.37
C PRO A 12 11.54 1.97 -47.00
N ALA A 13 12.59 2.26 -46.23
CA ALA A 13 12.61 1.94 -44.81
C ALA A 13 11.39 2.61 -44.18
N ALA A 14 10.57 1.82 -43.48
CA ALA A 14 9.48 2.36 -42.67
C ALA A 14 10.09 3.42 -41.73
N GLU A 15 9.63 4.67 -41.84
CA GLU A 15 10.00 5.72 -40.91
C GLU A 15 9.61 5.26 -39.50
N ALA A 16 10.61 4.94 -38.69
CA ALA A 16 10.41 4.73 -37.26
C ALA A 16 9.88 6.06 -36.71
N GLY A 17 8.62 6.09 -36.31
CA GLY A 17 7.98 7.28 -35.72
C GLY A 17 8.81 7.82 -34.56
N ASP A 18 8.80 9.15 -34.41
CA ASP A 18 9.54 9.86 -33.37
C ASP A 18 9.27 9.20 -32.00
N PRO A 19 10.31 8.65 -31.32
CA PRO A 19 10.15 7.98 -30.05
C PRO A 19 9.64 8.90 -28.94
N SER A 20 9.56 10.22 -29.14
CA SER A 20 8.99 11.16 -28.18
C SER A 20 7.48 11.40 -28.33
N ALA A 21 6.84 10.86 -29.38
CA ALA A 21 5.45 11.16 -29.73
C ALA A 21 4.41 10.71 -28.68
N PHE A 22 4.79 9.83 -27.74
CA PHE A 22 3.91 9.39 -26.65
C PHE A 22 3.96 10.30 -25.40
N LEU A 23 4.93 11.23 -25.32
CA LEU A 23 5.11 12.11 -24.18
C LEU A 23 4.49 13.49 -24.43
N THR A 24 3.94 14.09 -23.37
CA THR A 24 3.53 15.51 -23.42
C THR A 24 4.78 16.40 -23.53
N ASP A 25 4.73 17.43 -24.38
CA ASP A 25 5.81 18.39 -24.53
C ASP A 25 6.18 19.10 -23.21
N ILE A 26 7.49 19.30 -23.00
CA ILE A 26 8.07 19.87 -21.77
C ILE A 26 7.57 21.29 -21.48
N LYS A 27 7.29 22.12 -22.48
CA LYS A 27 6.78 23.48 -22.24
C LYS A 27 5.37 23.41 -21.66
N THR A 28 4.54 22.50 -22.16
CA THR A 28 3.19 22.24 -21.62
C THR A 28 3.26 21.75 -20.18
N LEU A 29 4.14 20.79 -19.87
CA LEU A 29 4.33 20.31 -18.50
C LEU A 29 4.74 21.44 -17.53
N ARG A 30 5.70 22.28 -17.94
CA ARG A 30 6.15 23.44 -17.14
C ARG A 30 5.06 24.48 -16.96
N ALA A 31 4.22 24.70 -17.97
CA ALA A 31 3.10 25.64 -17.86
C ALA A 31 2.05 25.14 -16.86
N ARG A 32 1.67 23.85 -16.94
CA ARG A 32 0.73 23.21 -16.01
C ARG A 32 1.26 23.25 -14.57
N ALA A 33 2.51 22.86 -14.37
CA ALA A 33 3.15 22.88 -13.04
C ALA A 33 3.09 24.25 -12.35
N ARG A 34 3.20 25.35 -13.13
CA ARG A 34 3.09 26.72 -12.57
C ARG A 34 1.66 27.12 -12.21
N GLN A 35 0.66 26.50 -12.81
CA GLN A 35 -0.76 26.79 -12.54
C GLN A 35 -1.28 26.03 -11.32
N GLN A 36 -0.64 24.91 -10.95
CA GLN A 36 -1.11 23.97 -9.93
C GLN A 36 -0.12 23.80 -8.77
N ILE A 37 0.66 24.85 -8.46
CA ILE A 37 1.71 24.76 -7.43
C ILE A 37 1.16 24.46 -6.02
N ASP A 38 -0.11 24.78 -5.79
CA ASP A 38 -0.78 24.60 -4.50
C ASP A 38 -1.41 23.18 -4.34
N GLU A 39 -1.46 22.36 -5.40
CA GLU A 39 -2.06 21.02 -5.39
C GLU A 39 -1.09 19.91 -4.91
N GLY A 40 0.09 20.30 -4.43
CA GLY A 40 1.07 19.37 -3.86
C GLY A 40 1.63 18.39 -4.89
N ALA A 41 1.61 17.09 -4.55
CA ALA A 41 2.15 16.03 -5.41
C ALA A 41 1.12 15.50 -6.43
N VAL A 42 -0.13 15.95 -6.36
CA VAL A 42 -1.19 15.56 -7.30
C VAL A 42 -1.07 16.44 -8.54
N THR A 43 -0.92 15.81 -9.71
CA THR A 43 -0.89 16.49 -11.00
C THR A 43 -2.21 16.33 -11.73
N HIS A 44 -2.46 17.16 -12.76
CA HIS A 44 -3.73 17.15 -13.51
C HIS A 44 -4.12 15.79 -14.12
N ASP A 45 -3.15 14.89 -14.28
CA ASP A 45 -3.26 13.57 -14.90
C ASP A 45 -3.32 12.43 -13.89
N TYR A 46 -3.53 12.74 -12.60
CA TYR A 46 -3.79 11.70 -11.60
C TYR A 46 -4.98 10.83 -12.04
N GLY A 47 -4.73 9.52 -12.18
CA GLY A 47 -5.62 8.60 -12.89
C GLY A 47 -6.85 8.13 -12.11
N LEU A 48 -7.02 8.54 -10.86
CA LEU A 48 -8.12 8.16 -9.97
C LEU A 48 -8.85 9.38 -9.42
N ASN A 49 -10.02 9.15 -8.82
CA ASN A 49 -10.62 10.15 -7.94
C ASN A 49 -9.81 10.22 -6.63
N ALA A 50 -9.19 11.37 -6.36
CA ALA A 50 -8.37 11.58 -5.16
C ALA A 50 -9.14 11.42 -3.85
N GLU A 51 -10.40 11.85 -3.78
CA GLU A 51 -11.23 11.70 -2.58
C GLU A 51 -11.51 10.23 -2.29
N VAL A 52 -11.81 9.44 -3.33
CA VAL A 52 -12.02 7.99 -3.20
C VAL A 52 -10.73 7.28 -2.79
N ALA A 53 -9.61 7.62 -3.42
CA ALA A 53 -8.29 7.10 -3.05
C ALA A 53 -7.95 7.38 -1.57
N VAL A 54 -8.17 8.62 -1.12
CA VAL A 54 -8.00 9.04 0.27
C VAL A 54 -8.93 8.26 1.20
N SER A 55 -10.18 7.99 0.79
CA SER A 55 -11.11 7.19 1.60
C SER A 55 -10.64 5.75 1.77
N VAL A 56 -10.14 5.11 0.70
CA VAL A 56 -9.58 3.75 0.74
C VAL A 56 -8.37 3.70 1.67
N LEU A 57 -7.43 4.65 1.53
CA LEU A 57 -6.25 4.70 2.39
C LEU A 57 -6.59 5.01 3.86
N ASN A 58 -7.66 5.76 4.14
CA ASN A 58 -8.12 5.98 5.51
C ASN A 58 -8.74 4.71 6.14
N ALA A 59 -9.31 3.80 5.34
CA ALA A 59 -9.75 2.50 5.84
C ALA A 59 -8.56 1.60 6.22
N ALA A 60 -7.52 1.58 5.37
CA ALA A 60 -6.24 0.93 5.69
C ALA A 60 -5.62 1.54 6.96
N LEU A 61 -5.49 2.87 7.04
CA LEU A 61 -4.94 3.56 8.21
C LEU A 61 -5.70 3.21 9.50
N ALA A 62 -7.03 3.14 9.45
CA ALA A 62 -7.83 2.75 10.61
C ALA A 62 -7.56 1.30 11.02
N THR A 63 -7.33 0.42 10.05
CA THR A 63 -6.98 -0.99 10.28
C THR A 63 -5.63 -1.09 11.00
N GLU A 64 -4.59 -0.45 10.47
CA GLU A 64 -3.24 -0.45 11.06
C GLU A 64 -3.22 0.08 12.49
N LEU A 65 -4.00 1.14 12.77
CA LEU A 65 -4.10 1.70 14.13
C LEU A 65 -4.82 0.74 15.10
N ILE A 66 -5.82 0.01 14.64
CA ILE A 66 -6.47 -1.03 15.44
C ILE A 66 -5.52 -2.20 15.69
N CYS A 67 -4.81 -2.68 14.66
CA CYS A 67 -3.82 -3.76 14.80
C CYS A 67 -2.71 -3.36 15.76
N THR A 68 -2.13 -2.15 15.61
CA THR A 68 -1.13 -1.57 16.52
C THR A 68 -1.56 -1.69 17.98
N LEU A 69 -2.78 -1.26 18.29
CA LEU A 69 -3.31 -1.25 19.65
C LEU A 69 -3.60 -2.66 20.17
N ARG A 70 -4.15 -3.54 19.31
CA ARG A 70 -4.45 -4.94 19.65
C ARG A 70 -3.17 -5.71 19.96
N TYR A 71 -2.16 -5.64 19.10
CA TYR A 71 -0.85 -6.24 19.35
C TYR A 71 -0.21 -5.72 20.63
N ARG A 72 -0.28 -4.40 20.86
CA ARG A 72 0.25 -3.80 22.09
C ARG A 72 -0.43 -4.36 23.34
N GLN A 73 -1.74 -4.51 23.30
CA GLN A 73 -2.49 -5.12 24.39
C GLN A 73 -2.09 -6.59 24.59
N HIS A 74 -2.04 -7.37 23.51
CA HIS A 74 -1.68 -8.79 23.55
C HIS A 74 -0.27 -8.99 24.11
N ALA A 75 0.71 -8.17 23.70
CA ALA A 75 2.07 -8.20 24.23
C ALA A 75 2.12 -8.01 25.76
N VAL A 76 1.33 -7.08 26.30
CA VAL A 76 1.30 -6.79 27.75
C VAL A 76 0.48 -7.82 28.53
N MET A 77 -0.53 -8.42 27.92
CA MET A 77 -1.41 -9.39 28.56
C MET A 77 -0.90 -10.84 28.48
N ALA A 78 0.02 -11.13 27.58
CA ALA A 78 0.60 -12.46 27.38
C ALA A 78 1.16 -13.04 28.70
N LYS A 79 0.69 -14.24 29.04
CA LYS A 79 1.05 -14.97 30.27
C LYS A 79 1.17 -16.47 29.97
N GLY A 80 2.01 -17.14 30.75
CA GLY A 80 2.28 -18.57 30.61
C GLY A 80 3.76 -18.86 30.36
N ILE A 81 4.11 -20.14 30.32
CA ILE A 81 5.52 -20.59 30.23
C ILE A 81 6.21 -20.22 28.91
N HIS A 82 5.44 -19.97 27.85
CA HIS A 82 5.94 -19.58 26.52
C HIS A 82 5.70 -18.09 26.20
N ALA A 83 5.20 -17.30 27.16
CA ALA A 83 4.68 -15.97 26.89
C ALA A 83 5.75 -14.93 26.53
N GLU A 84 6.94 -15.00 27.12
CA GLU A 84 7.97 -13.98 26.92
C GLU A 84 8.41 -13.81 25.45
N PRO A 85 8.80 -14.86 24.71
CA PRO A 85 9.16 -14.71 23.30
C PRO A 85 7.97 -14.26 22.44
N ILE A 86 6.76 -14.79 22.69
CA ILE A 86 5.56 -14.43 21.91
C ILE A 86 5.15 -12.97 22.17
N ALA A 87 5.29 -12.50 23.41
CA ALA A 87 5.04 -11.10 23.76
C ALA A 87 6.03 -10.14 23.08
N GLN A 88 7.29 -10.57 22.91
CA GLN A 88 8.29 -9.80 22.17
C GLN A 88 7.91 -9.72 20.69
N GLU A 89 7.46 -10.82 20.08
CA GLU A 89 6.99 -10.85 18.70
C GLU A 89 5.79 -9.92 18.49
N PHE A 90 4.77 -10.01 19.35
CA PHE A 90 3.64 -9.08 19.30
C PHE A 90 4.06 -7.62 19.44
N LEU A 91 5.12 -7.31 20.18
CA LEU A 91 5.62 -5.95 20.28
C LEU A 91 6.36 -5.50 19.01
N VAL A 92 7.05 -6.42 18.33
CA VAL A 92 7.67 -6.17 17.02
C VAL A 92 6.59 -5.83 16.01
N HIS A 93 5.60 -6.71 15.81
CA HIS A 93 4.47 -6.49 14.92
C HIS A 93 3.75 -5.17 15.26
N SER A 94 3.45 -4.92 16.55
CA SER A 94 2.85 -3.64 17.00
C SER A 94 3.58 -2.38 16.50
N ASN A 95 4.91 -2.41 16.40
CA ASN A 95 5.69 -1.27 15.93
C ASN A 95 5.73 -1.18 14.40
N GLU A 96 5.66 -2.32 13.70
CA GLU A 96 5.58 -2.38 12.24
C GLU A 96 4.21 -1.88 11.75
N GLU A 97 3.11 -2.27 12.41
CA GLU A 97 1.78 -1.73 12.15
C GLU A 97 1.72 -0.21 12.32
N LEU A 98 2.41 0.31 13.33
CA LEU A 98 2.51 1.76 13.53
C LEU A 98 3.30 2.44 12.40
N ALA A 99 4.35 1.78 11.89
CA ALA A 99 5.10 2.27 10.74
C ALA A 99 4.25 2.24 9.46
N HIS A 100 3.42 1.21 9.26
CA HIS A 100 2.44 1.14 8.17
C HIS A 100 1.44 2.31 8.26
N ALA A 101 0.89 2.56 9.44
CA ALA A 101 0.01 3.69 9.70
C ALA A 101 0.66 5.05 9.33
N ASP A 102 1.93 5.26 9.68
CA ASP A 102 2.67 6.48 9.34
C ASP A 102 2.86 6.65 7.82
N LEU A 103 3.16 5.57 7.10
CA LEU A 103 3.27 5.58 5.63
C LEU A 103 1.93 5.96 4.99
N LEU A 104 0.83 5.33 5.43
CA LEU A 104 -0.51 5.59 4.93
C LEU A 104 -0.96 7.03 5.22
N ALA A 105 -0.77 7.52 6.45
CA ALA A 105 -1.10 8.88 6.83
C ALA A 105 -0.33 9.90 5.98
N LYS A 106 0.96 9.68 5.76
CA LYS A 106 1.76 10.53 4.88
C LYS A 106 1.25 10.50 3.45
N ARG A 107 0.87 9.32 2.93
CA ARG A 107 0.36 9.20 1.56
C ARG A 107 -0.99 9.90 1.40
N ILE A 108 -1.88 9.82 2.38
CA ILE A 108 -3.15 10.54 2.41
C ILE A 108 -2.94 12.05 2.25
N VAL A 109 -1.97 12.63 2.99
CA VAL A 109 -1.64 14.06 2.89
C VAL A 109 -1.09 14.41 1.50
N GLN A 110 -0.25 13.56 0.93
CA GLN A 110 0.28 13.77 -0.42
C GLN A 110 -0.81 13.80 -1.50
N LEU A 111 -1.91 13.09 -1.28
CA LEU A 111 -3.09 13.07 -2.16
C LEU A 111 -4.09 14.21 -1.84
N GLY A 112 -3.71 15.17 -0.99
CA GLY A 112 -4.55 16.30 -0.60
C GLY A 112 -5.61 15.98 0.47
N GLY A 113 -5.59 14.77 1.02
CA GLY A 113 -6.51 14.32 2.06
C GLY A 113 -6.05 14.65 3.48
N LYS A 114 -6.93 14.34 4.45
CA LYS A 114 -6.62 14.40 5.87
C LYS A 114 -6.61 12.99 6.46
N PRO A 115 -5.55 12.58 7.17
CA PRO A 115 -5.54 11.32 7.92
C PRO A 115 -6.59 11.33 9.02
N GLU A 116 -7.44 10.31 9.05
CA GLU A 116 -8.50 10.14 10.03
C GLU A 116 -8.08 9.17 11.15
N MET A 117 -7.53 9.71 12.23
CA MET A 117 -7.01 8.93 13.37
C MET A 117 -7.88 9.08 14.63
N GLU A 118 -9.12 9.56 14.49
CA GLU A 118 -10.01 9.79 15.63
C GLU A 118 -10.44 8.44 16.25
N PRO A 119 -10.11 8.14 17.53
CA PRO A 119 -10.35 6.83 18.12
C PRO A 119 -11.80 6.36 18.04
N ALA A 120 -12.76 7.28 18.18
CA ALA A 120 -14.19 6.98 18.14
C ALA A 120 -14.68 6.48 16.76
N LYS A 121 -13.91 6.68 15.69
CA LYS A 121 -14.26 6.32 14.31
C LYS A 121 -13.46 5.16 13.76
N LEU A 122 -12.35 4.77 14.40
CA LEU A 122 -11.46 3.72 13.89
C LEU A 122 -12.22 2.42 13.65
N GLY A 123 -13.00 1.96 14.63
CA GLY A 123 -13.75 0.71 14.54
C GLY A 123 -14.83 0.67 13.44
N GLN A 124 -15.30 1.83 12.96
CA GLN A 124 -16.28 1.90 11.86
C GLN A 124 -15.63 1.86 10.48
N ARG A 125 -14.32 2.14 10.42
CA ARG A 125 -13.54 2.28 9.17
C ARG A 125 -12.59 1.12 8.93
N SER A 126 -12.09 0.53 10.00
CA SER A 126 -11.17 -0.60 9.97
C SER A 126 -11.80 -1.82 9.33
N HIS A 127 -11.00 -2.58 8.58
CA HIS A 127 -11.38 -3.92 8.12
C HIS A 127 -11.21 -4.97 9.21
N SER A 128 -10.33 -4.71 10.20
CA SER A 128 -10.05 -5.59 11.32
C SER A 128 -10.79 -5.17 12.60
N GLU A 129 -11.16 -6.14 13.42
CA GLU A 129 -11.83 -5.92 14.69
C GLU A 129 -10.83 -5.71 15.85
N TYR A 130 -11.26 -4.94 16.85
CA TYR A 130 -10.53 -4.85 18.13
C TYR A 130 -11.09 -5.92 19.09
N THR A 131 -10.60 -7.15 18.94
CA THR A 131 -10.97 -8.26 19.81
C THR A 131 -9.96 -8.41 20.94
N THR A 132 -10.44 -8.56 22.16
CA THR A 132 -9.61 -8.84 23.34
C THR A 132 -9.63 -10.33 23.65
N CYS A 133 -8.48 -10.90 23.98
CA CYS A 133 -8.33 -12.32 24.30
C CYS A 133 -7.79 -12.55 25.72
N ASP A 134 -8.14 -13.68 26.33
CA ASP A 134 -7.72 -14.03 27.70
C ASP A 134 -6.54 -15.02 27.71
N THR A 135 -6.40 -15.84 26.67
CA THR A 135 -5.34 -16.83 26.55
C THR A 135 -4.35 -16.50 25.44
N LEU A 136 -3.11 -17.00 25.58
CA LEU A 136 -2.06 -16.80 24.58
C LEU A 136 -2.42 -17.42 23.23
N GLU A 137 -3.07 -18.59 23.22
CA GLU A 137 -3.53 -19.23 21.99
C GLU A 137 -4.60 -18.39 21.27
N GLU A 138 -5.57 -17.85 22.01
CA GLU A 138 -6.59 -16.95 21.44
C GLU A 138 -5.95 -15.69 20.85
N MET A 139 -4.96 -15.09 21.54
CA MET A 139 -4.24 -13.92 21.04
C MET A 139 -3.54 -14.19 19.70
N ILE A 140 -2.86 -15.34 19.58
CA ILE A 140 -2.17 -15.75 18.33
C ILE A 140 -3.20 -15.97 17.22
N ARG A 141 -4.28 -16.71 17.50
CA ARG A 141 -5.34 -16.99 16.52
C ARG A 141 -6.00 -15.72 16.03
N GLU A 142 -6.33 -14.81 16.93
CA GLU A 142 -7.01 -13.56 16.59
C GLU A 142 -6.11 -12.64 15.76
N ASN A 143 -4.84 -12.52 16.12
CA ASN A 143 -3.87 -11.77 15.32
C ASN A 143 -3.71 -12.40 13.93
N LEU A 144 -3.59 -13.73 13.82
CA LEU A 144 -3.51 -14.40 12.51
C LEU A 144 -4.77 -14.20 11.64
N VAL A 145 -5.95 -14.16 12.26
CA VAL A 145 -7.19 -13.83 11.54
C VAL A 145 -7.14 -12.41 11.00
N ALA A 146 -6.68 -11.46 11.82
CA ALA A 146 -6.52 -10.08 11.39
C ALA A 146 -5.50 -9.91 10.26
N GLU A 147 -4.36 -10.62 10.31
CA GLU A 147 -3.37 -10.56 9.23
C GLU A 147 -3.93 -11.06 7.90
N ARG A 148 -4.74 -12.12 7.94
CA ARG A 148 -5.40 -12.62 6.72
C ARG A 148 -6.37 -11.60 6.13
N ILE A 149 -7.11 -10.90 6.98
CA ILE A 149 -8.00 -9.81 6.55
C ILE A 149 -7.18 -8.67 5.94
N ALA A 150 -6.06 -8.29 6.57
CA ALA A 150 -5.15 -7.26 6.06
C ALA A 150 -4.58 -7.65 4.69
N ILE A 151 -4.05 -8.87 4.54
CA ILE A 151 -3.51 -9.42 3.29
C ILE A 151 -4.54 -9.36 2.16
N GLU A 152 -5.76 -9.84 2.39
CA GLU A 152 -6.82 -9.79 1.38
C GLU A 152 -7.17 -8.35 1.01
N SER A 153 -7.32 -7.49 2.01
CA SER A 153 -7.59 -6.06 1.82
C SER A 153 -6.51 -5.36 0.99
N TYR A 154 -5.23 -5.59 1.31
CA TYR A 154 -4.12 -4.99 0.59
C TYR A 154 -4.04 -5.46 -0.86
N ARG A 155 -4.31 -6.73 -1.15
CA ARG A 155 -4.37 -7.24 -2.53
C ARG A 155 -5.46 -6.56 -3.37
N GLU A 156 -6.62 -6.31 -2.77
CA GLU A 156 -7.70 -5.54 -3.42
C GLU A 156 -7.29 -4.08 -3.66
N MET A 157 -6.69 -3.42 -2.66
CA MET A 157 -6.22 -2.05 -2.79
C MET A 157 -5.10 -1.91 -3.84
N ILE A 158 -4.13 -2.82 -3.85
CA ILE A 158 -3.06 -2.87 -4.87
C ILE A 158 -3.67 -2.95 -6.27
N SER A 159 -4.68 -3.79 -6.46
CA SER A 159 -5.40 -3.92 -7.72
C SER A 159 -6.10 -2.61 -8.12
N TYR A 160 -6.72 -1.91 -7.15
CA TYR A 160 -7.36 -0.62 -7.37
C TYR A 160 -6.37 0.48 -7.81
N PHE A 161 -5.20 0.55 -7.18
CA PHE A 161 -4.17 1.56 -7.50
C PHE A 161 -3.27 1.19 -8.69
N ALA A 162 -3.37 -0.06 -9.18
CA ALA A 162 -2.35 -0.72 -10.01
C ALA A 162 -1.74 0.13 -11.13
N GLN A 163 -2.56 0.65 -12.04
CA GLN A 163 -2.12 1.37 -13.24
C GLN A 163 -2.22 2.89 -13.14
N TYR A 164 -2.84 3.39 -12.06
CA TYR A 164 -3.21 4.80 -11.95
C TYR A 164 -2.42 5.55 -10.88
N ASP A 165 -1.91 4.84 -9.87
CA ASP A 165 -1.08 5.41 -8.82
C ASP A 165 0.06 4.43 -8.44
N PRO A 166 1.15 4.38 -9.22
CA PRO A 166 2.26 3.47 -8.96
C PRO A 166 2.96 3.73 -7.62
N THR A 167 2.93 4.96 -7.12
CA THR A 167 3.52 5.32 -5.83
C THR A 167 2.74 4.69 -4.69
N THR A 168 1.41 4.84 -4.68
CA THR A 168 0.55 4.17 -3.69
C THR A 168 0.65 2.65 -3.82
N ARG A 169 0.59 2.12 -5.05
CA ARG A 169 0.73 0.66 -5.28
C ARG A 169 2.00 0.10 -4.65
N THR A 170 3.16 0.71 -4.94
CA THR A 170 4.46 0.24 -4.44
C THR A 170 4.53 0.28 -2.91
N MET A 171 3.95 1.31 -2.29
CA MET A 171 3.87 1.41 -0.84
C MET A 171 3.03 0.29 -0.25
N LEU A 172 1.85 0.01 -0.83
CA LEU A 172 0.95 -1.05 -0.36
C LEU A 172 1.54 -2.45 -0.58
N GLU A 173 2.27 -2.67 -1.68
CA GLU A 173 3.02 -3.91 -1.93
C GLU A 173 4.09 -4.15 -0.86
N GLY A 174 4.74 -3.09 -0.38
CA GLY A 174 5.72 -3.17 0.72
C GLY A 174 5.07 -3.52 2.07
N ILE A 175 3.92 -2.94 2.38
CA ILE A 175 3.15 -3.27 3.59
C ILE A 175 2.66 -4.72 3.51
N LEU A 176 2.05 -5.12 2.39
CA LEU A 176 1.56 -6.48 2.16
C LEU A 176 2.65 -7.54 2.40
N ALA A 177 3.87 -7.29 1.95
CA ALA A 177 4.97 -8.25 2.16
C ALA A 177 5.25 -8.48 3.64
N ILE A 178 5.18 -7.43 4.46
CA ILE A 178 5.37 -7.53 5.91
C ILE A 178 4.18 -8.26 6.56
N GLU A 179 2.94 -7.98 6.16
CA GLU A 179 1.77 -8.72 6.69
C GLU A 179 1.80 -10.21 6.36
N GLU A 180 2.32 -10.57 5.18
CA GLU A 180 2.51 -11.98 4.80
C GLU A 180 3.56 -12.66 5.71
N ASP A 181 4.63 -11.95 6.09
CA ASP A 181 5.62 -12.44 7.06
C ASP A 181 5.02 -12.57 8.46
N HIS A 182 4.27 -11.56 8.95
CA HIS A 182 3.54 -11.64 10.22
C HIS A 182 2.63 -12.88 10.30
N ALA A 183 1.86 -13.12 9.23
CA ALA A 183 0.93 -14.25 9.17
C ALA A 183 1.65 -15.60 9.19
N ASP A 184 2.83 -15.72 8.57
CA ASP A 184 3.66 -16.93 8.59
C ASP A 184 4.20 -17.20 10.00
N GLU A 185 4.76 -16.17 10.64
CA GLU A 185 5.30 -16.26 12.01
C GLU A 185 4.22 -16.65 13.03
N LEU A 186 3.03 -16.06 12.95
CA LEU A 186 1.90 -16.41 13.82
C LEU A 186 1.38 -17.82 13.57
N ALA A 187 1.38 -18.28 12.32
CA ALA A 187 0.99 -19.64 11.97
C ALA A 187 1.96 -20.66 12.57
N ASP A 188 3.27 -20.38 12.51
CA ASP A 188 4.30 -21.20 13.15
C ASP A 188 4.10 -21.26 14.67
N LEU A 189 3.83 -20.13 15.32
CA LEU A 189 3.56 -20.08 16.77
C LEU A 189 2.31 -20.88 17.18
N LEU A 190 1.31 -21.00 16.30
CA LEU A 190 0.09 -21.77 16.57
C LEU A 190 0.29 -23.29 16.47
N HIS A 191 1.33 -23.72 15.75
CA HIS A 191 1.63 -25.13 15.50
C HIS A 191 2.86 -25.66 16.25
N ALA A 192 3.54 -24.79 17.01
CA ALA A 192 4.73 -25.08 17.81
C ALA A 192 4.46 -25.90 19.09
#